data_AF-C4KHY8-F1
#
_entry.id   AF-C4KHY8-F1
#
_cell.length_a   1.000
_cell.length_b   1.000
_cell.length_c   1.000
_cell.angle_alpha   90.00
_cell.angle_beta   90.00
_cell.angle_gamma   90.00
#
_symmetry.space_group_name_H-M   'P 1'
#
loop_
_entity.id
_entity.type
_entity.pdbx_description
1 polymer ?
#
loop_
_entity_poly.entity_id
_entity_poly.type
_entity_poly.pdbx_seq_one_letter_code
_entity_poly.pdbx_strand_id
1 'polypeptide(L)' 'MMTAKQFKGVHITWELPMDNKTYLELGKVLAELLKYCDKVLAADDEGVYLECVEIPEEVRRMNLKYIKVWEEGEE' A
#
# COMPACT_ATOMS: atom_id res chain seq x y z
N MET A 1 21.30 -21.80 1.90
CA MET A 1 19.85 -21.91 1.60
C MET A 1 19.34 -20.51 1.36
N MET A 2 18.88 -20.17 0.16
CA MET A 2 18.19 -18.91 -0.09
C MET A 2 16.74 -19.11 0.37
N THR A 3 16.34 -18.41 1.42
CA THR A 3 14.95 -18.37 1.87
C THR A 3 14.10 -17.79 0.73
N ALA A 4 13.07 -18.53 0.30
CA ALA A 4 12.09 -17.98 -0.64
C ALA A 4 11.49 -16.72 -0.02
N LYS A 5 11.45 -15.61 -0.77
CA LYS A 5 10.73 -14.40 -0.34
C LYS A 5 9.27 -14.79 -0.16
N GLN A 6 8.77 -14.72 1.07
CA GLN A 6 7.35 -14.89 1.34
C GLN A 6 6.67 -13.55 1.06
N PHE A 7 5.81 -13.52 0.07
CA PHE A 7 5.00 -12.34 -0.24
C PHE A 7 3.79 -12.28 0.69
N LYS A 8 3.41 -11.06 1.06
CA LYS A 8 2.24 -10.69 1.84
C LYS A 8 1.33 -9.79 0.98
N GLY A 9 0.04 -9.87 1.23
CA GLY A 9 -0.91 -8.90 0.71
C GLY A 9 -0.76 -7.56 1.42
N VAL A 10 -0.71 -6.46 0.68
CA VAL A 10 -0.74 -5.09 1.22
C VAL A 10 -1.97 -4.39 0.69
N HIS A 11 -2.78 -3.87 1.61
CA HIS A 11 -3.98 -3.11 1.30
C HIS A 11 -3.70 -1.61 1.43
N ILE A 12 -4.21 -0.84 0.48
CA ILE A 12 -4.22 0.63 0.50
C ILE A 12 -5.67 1.05 0.32
N THR A 13 -6.24 1.79 1.27
CA THR A 13 -7.62 2.31 1.13
C THR A 13 -7.72 3.78 1.48
N TRP A 14 -8.80 4.40 1.00
CA TRP A 14 -9.14 5.79 1.23
C TRP A 14 -10.66 5.94 1.38
N GLU A 15 -11.10 7.10 1.87
CA GLU A 15 -12.53 7.45 1.92
C GLU A 15 -12.95 8.22 0.67
N LEU A 16 -14.19 8.00 0.23
CA LEU A 16 -14.82 8.73 -0.86
C LEU A 16 -15.67 9.91 -0.33
N PRO A 17 -15.77 11.02 -1.08
CA PRO A 17 -15.07 11.30 -2.33
C PRO A 17 -13.59 11.67 -2.10
N MET A 18 -12.71 11.27 -3.02
CA MET A 18 -11.30 11.67 -2.95
C MET A 18 -11.16 13.17 -3.22
N ASP A 19 -10.44 13.85 -2.33
CA ASP A 19 -10.00 15.24 -2.54
C ASP A 19 -8.53 15.29 -3.02
N ASN A 20 -8.06 16.49 -3.37
CA ASN A 20 -6.68 16.68 -3.82
C ASN A 20 -5.63 16.19 -2.81
N LYS A 21 -5.93 16.20 -1.51
CA LYS A 21 -5.00 15.74 -0.47
C LYS A 21 -4.92 14.21 -0.46
N THR A 22 -6.05 13.53 -0.59
CA THR A 22 -6.10 12.08 -0.76
C THR A 22 -5.29 11.64 -1.99
N TYR A 23 -5.47 12.30 -3.15
CA TYR A 23 -4.69 11.98 -4.35
C TYR A 23 -3.17 12.19 -4.16
N LEU A 24 -2.78 13.29 -3.51
CA LEU A 24 -1.37 13.58 -3.25
C LEU A 24 -0.74 12.57 -2.29
N GLU A 25 -1.46 12.15 -1.27
CA GLU A 25 -1.00 11.11 -0.34
C GLU A 25 -0.90 9.75 -1.05
N LEU A 26 -1.88 9.42 -1.90
CA LEU A 26 -1.94 8.15 -2.62
C LEU A 26 -0.76 8.02 -3.58
N GLY A 27 -0.49 9.09 -4.34
CA GLY A 27 0.65 9.12 -5.24
C GLY A 27 1.98 8.89 -4.53
N LYS A 28 2.17 9.44 -3.31
CA LYS A 28 3.39 9.22 -2.51
C LYS A 28 3.50 7.78 -2.01
N VAL A 29 2.40 7.24 -1.47
CA VAL A 29 2.35 5.87 -0.97
C VAL A 29 2.63 4.87 -2.10
N LEU A 30 1.96 5.00 -3.24
CA LEU A 30 2.16 4.15 -4.41
C LEU A 30 3.56 4.28 -4.99
N ALA A 31 4.12 5.50 -5.06
CA ALA A 31 5.47 5.72 -5.56
C ALA A 31 6.53 4.97 -4.75
N GLU A 32 6.32 4.83 -3.44
CA GLU A 32 7.21 4.02 -2.60
C GLU A 32 6.88 2.53 -2.68
N LEU A 33 5.61 2.13 -2.53
CA LEU A 33 5.23 0.71 -2.53
C LEU A 33 5.58 -0.01 -3.82
N LEU A 34 5.31 0.60 -4.98
CA LEU A 34 5.51 -0.05 -6.28
C LEU A 34 6.99 -0.33 -6.60
N LYS A 35 7.95 0.19 -5.82
CA LYS A 35 9.37 -0.19 -5.93
C LYS A 35 9.68 -1.55 -5.30
N TYR A 36 8.85 -2.01 -4.35
CA TYR A 36 9.09 -3.19 -3.53
C TYR A 36 8.01 -4.28 -3.71
N CYS A 37 6.89 -3.93 -4.33
CA CYS A 37 5.81 -4.86 -4.67
C CYS A 37 6.03 -5.47 -6.06
N ASP A 38 5.60 -6.73 -6.23
CA ASP A 38 5.75 -7.46 -7.49
C ASP A 38 4.63 -7.12 -8.48
N LYS A 39 3.39 -7.09 -7.99
CA LYS A 39 2.20 -6.84 -8.83
C LYS A 39 1.01 -6.27 -8.05
N VAL A 40 0.09 -5.67 -8.81
CA VAL A 40 -1.25 -5.33 -8.33
C VAL A 40 -2.14 -6.56 -8.44
N LEU A 41 -2.79 -6.96 -7.35
CA LEU A 41 -3.70 -8.09 -7.29
C LEU A 41 -5.14 -7.68 -7.59
N ALA A 42 -5.59 -6.54 -7.05
CA ALA A 42 -6.90 -5.95 -7.30
C ALA A 42 -6.85 -4.43 -7.10
N ALA A 43 -7.76 -3.71 -7.75
CA ALA A 43 -7.97 -2.28 -7.54
C ALA A 43 -9.41 -1.91 -7.90
N ASP A 44 -10.04 -1.11 -7.07
CA ASP A 44 -11.37 -0.54 -7.26
C ASP A 44 -11.41 0.93 -6.79
N ASP A 45 -12.60 1.47 -6.59
CA ASP A 45 -12.82 2.85 -6.15
C ASP A 45 -12.58 3.07 -4.64
N GLU A 46 -12.45 2.00 -3.85
CA GLU A 46 -12.22 2.06 -2.41
C GLU A 46 -10.77 1.73 -2.03
N GLY A 47 -10.03 1.01 -2.88
CA GLY A 47 -8.66 0.65 -2.59
C GLY A 47 -7.85 -0.04 -3.67
N VAL A 48 -6.61 -0.34 -3.31
CA VAL A 48 -5.65 -1.15 -4.08
C VAL A 48 -5.10 -2.25 -3.20
N TYR A 49 -5.03 -3.47 -3.75
CA TYR A 49 -4.42 -4.62 -3.11
C TYR A 49 -3.19 -5.05 -3.91
N LEU A 50 -2.04 -5.12 -3.24
CA LEU A 50 -0.73 -5.36 -3.83
C LEU A 50 -0.09 -6.63 -3.25
N GLU A 51 0.67 -7.34 -4.08
CA GLU A 51 1.56 -8.42 -3.63
C GLU A 51 2.95 -7.84 -3.35
N CYS A 52 3.34 -7.75 -2.08
CA CYS A 52 4.62 -7.16 -1.64
C CYS A 52 5.32 -8.09 -0.66
N VAL A 53 6.64 -7.99 -0.47
CA VAL A 53 7.32 -8.79 0.58
C VAL A 53 6.95 -8.29 1.97
N GLU A 54 6.91 -6.96 2.12
CA GLU A 54 6.58 -6.23 3.34
C GLU A 54 6.20 -4.79 2.97
N ILE A 55 5.54 -4.07 3.88
CA ILE A 55 5.39 -2.61 3.74
C ILE A 55 6.76 -1.95 3.98
N PRO A 56 7.29 -1.16 3.01
CA PRO A 56 8.56 -0.46 3.16
C PRO A 56 8.58 0.47 4.37
N GLU A 57 9.73 0.59 5.02
CA GLU A 57 9.89 1.42 6.23
C GLU A 57 9.58 2.90 5.93
N GLU A 58 9.87 3.37 4.71
CA GLU A 58 9.52 4.69 4.22
C GLU A 58 8.03 4.97 4.35
N VAL A 59 7.19 4.00 3.95
CA VAL A 59 5.72 4.08 4.02
C VAL A 59 5.25 4.02 5.47
N ARG A 60 5.82 3.12 6.29
CA ARG A 60 5.48 3.02 7.72
C ARG A 60 5.80 4.30 8.50
N ARG A 61 6.80 5.06 8.06
CA ARG A 61 7.19 6.36 8.65
C ARG A 61 6.43 7.55 8.05
N MET A 62 5.63 7.37 7.01
CA MET A 62 4.81 8.45 6.47
C MET A 62 3.71 8.84 7.46
N ASN A 63 3.52 10.14 7.64
CA ASN A 63 2.38 10.66 8.37
C ASN A 63 1.15 10.68 7.47
N LEU A 64 0.51 9.52 7.34
CA LEU A 64 -0.69 9.32 6.52
C LEU A 64 -1.93 9.78 7.29
N LYS A 65 -2.74 10.63 6.66
CA LYS A 65 -3.98 11.16 7.24
C LYS A 65 -5.23 10.78 6.47
N TYR A 66 -5.08 10.53 5.18
CA TYR A 66 -6.18 10.30 4.25
C TYR A 66 -6.20 8.86 3.73
N ILE A 67 -5.10 8.13 3.93
CA ILE A 67 -4.89 6.79 3.41
C ILE A 67 -4.49 5.86 4.54
N LYS A 68 -5.00 4.65 4.48
CA LYS A 68 -4.61 3.56 5.37
C LYS A 68 -3.86 2.51 4.56
N VAL A 69 -2.77 2.01 5.14
CA VAL A 69 -1.95 0.94 4.56
C VAL A 69 -1.72 -0.13 5.62
N TRP A 70 -2.00 -1.39 5.31
CA TRP A 70 -1.82 -2.51 6.24
C TRP A 70 -1.51 -3.81 5.51
N GLU A 71 -0.89 -4.75 6.21
CA GLU A 71 -0.61 -6.10 5.71
C GLU A 71 -1.82 -7.02 5.95
N GLU A 72 -2.05 -7.96 5.06
CA GLU A 72 -3.07 -9.00 5.24
C GLU A 72 -2.80 -9.80 6.52
N GLY A 73 -3.78 -9.82 7.42
CA GLY A 73 -3.67 -10.45 8.74
C GLY A 73 -3.27 -9.51 9.89
N GLU A 74 -3.02 -8.22 9.63
CA GLU A 74 -2.99 -7.18 10.66
C GLU A 74 -4.40 -6.54 10.77
N GLU A 75 -5.15 -6.86 11.84
CA GLU A 75 -6.37 -6.14 12.27
C GLU A 75 -6.07 -5.20 13.45
#